data_AF-J4H1X1-F1
#
_entry.id   AF-J4H1X1-F1
#
_cell.length_a   1.000
_cell.length_b   1.000
_cell.length_c   1.000
_cell.angle_alpha   90.00
_cell.angle_beta   90.00
_cell.angle_gamma   90.00
#
_symmetry.space_group_name_H-M   'P 1'
#
loop_
_entity.id
_entity.type
_entity.pdbx_description
1 polymer ?
#
loop_
_entity_poly.entity_id
_entity_poly.type
_entity_poly.pdbx_seq_one_letter_code
_entity_poly.pdbx_strand_id
1 'polypeptide(L)'
;MLDNERLYVDLLFRASKKYANWDPEVVVEVGDWGRITKGRPGLAFWRRKRGTFLKEGNIYKDGKAEKYGIPPPQEHGGDASEGETWISSQNAHQIDVSVTGVGQTPVLAQCSVKSAFKFSSGRGAVLVMQKDTIFTLDPPGSLRQLLEDESMRGLVVVSEVHRCSSYARLLTAGANESVAIGLSVSSPISTAASADAEVKWIRNTNTGNFKSRINKSGERQYYPLFRLVSIKEEDVSTGLRGELDIPPLPDAMPPWMTENDASDSQADA
;
A
#
# COMPACT_ATOMS: atom_id res chain seq x y z
N MET A 1 9.23 -13.74 17.61
CA MET A 1 8.40 -14.00 16.42
C MET A 1 8.41 -12.73 15.58
N LEU A 2 8.85 -12.81 14.32
CA LEU A 2 8.81 -11.65 13.42
C LEU A 2 7.35 -11.24 13.20
N ASP A 3 7.08 -9.95 13.28
CA ASP A 3 5.77 -9.40 12.97
C ASP A 3 5.60 -9.37 11.44
N ASN A 4 4.75 -10.26 10.91
CA ASN A 4 4.51 -10.40 9.47
C ASN A 4 3.94 -9.12 8.85
N GLU A 5 3.11 -8.40 9.60
CA GLU A 5 2.55 -7.11 9.17
C GLU A 5 3.68 -6.11 8.98
N ARG A 6 4.55 -5.96 9.98
CA ARG A 6 5.74 -5.11 9.89
C ARG A 6 6.62 -5.46 8.70
N LEU A 7 6.93 -6.75 8.50
CA LEU A 7 7.81 -7.17 7.40
C LEU A 7 7.19 -6.87 6.02
N TYR A 8 5.90 -7.12 5.87
CA TYR A 8 5.18 -6.80 4.64
C TYR A 8 5.17 -5.30 4.34
N VAL A 9 4.89 -4.47 5.35
CA VAL A 9 4.96 -3.01 5.23
C VAL A 9 6.37 -2.57 4.86
N ASP A 10 7.40 -3.09 5.53
CA ASP A 10 8.81 -2.74 5.26
C ASP A 10 9.20 -3.01 3.81
N LEU A 11 8.93 -4.23 3.33
CA LEU A 11 9.31 -4.68 1.99
C LEU A 11 8.64 -3.86 0.89
N LEU A 12 7.36 -3.52 1.04
CA LEU A 12 6.65 -2.71 0.05
C LEU A 12 6.97 -1.21 0.19
N PHE A 13 7.18 -0.71 1.42
CA PHE A 13 7.57 0.68 1.63
C PHE A 13 8.93 0.98 0.98
N ARG A 14 9.90 0.08 1.05
CA ARG A 14 11.19 0.25 0.34
C ARG A 14 10.99 0.36 -1.17
N ALA A 15 10.04 -0.40 -1.73
CA ALA A 15 9.77 -0.42 -3.16
C ALA A 15 8.92 0.77 -3.66
N SER A 16 7.98 1.28 -2.85
CA SER A 16 6.98 2.25 -3.31
C SER A 16 6.96 3.57 -2.54
N LYS A 17 7.73 3.70 -1.45
CA LYS A 17 7.65 4.82 -0.47
C LYS A 17 6.24 5.05 0.09
N LYS A 18 5.42 4.00 0.13
CA LYS A 18 4.03 4.03 0.62
C LYS A 18 3.81 2.90 1.63
N TYR A 19 2.94 3.14 2.61
CA TYR A 19 2.53 2.14 3.59
C TYR A 19 1.54 1.18 2.97
N ALA A 20 1.93 -0.09 2.90
CA ALA A 20 1.01 -1.14 2.50
C ALA A 20 0.07 -1.48 3.67
N ASN A 21 -1.23 -1.36 3.45
CA ASN A 21 -2.22 -1.73 4.45
C ASN A 21 -2.24 -3.26 4.59
N TRP A 22 -1.95 -3.76 5.79
CA TRP A 22 -2.04 -5.18 6.07
C TRP A 22 -3.48 -5.70 6.03
N ASP A 23 -4.44 -4.82 6.30
CA ASP A 23 -5.86 -5.10 6.14
C ASP A 23 -6.54 -4.07 5.24
N PRO A 24 -6.50 -4.26 3.91
CA PRO A 24 -7.09 -3.31 2.95
C PRO A 24 -8.61 -3.11 3.10
N GLU A 25 -9.31 -3.89 3.93
CA GLU A 25 -10.73 -3.69 4.24
C GLU A 25 -10.93 -2.55 5.25
N VAL A 26 -9.89 -2.15 5.98
CA VAL A 26 -9.92 -0.99 6.88
C VAL A 26 -9.85 0.29 6.05
N VAL A 27 -10.85 1.15 6.23
CA VAL A 27 -10.96 2.43 5.53
C VAL A 27 -9.83 3.36 5.92
N VAL A 28 -9.16 3.91 4.91
CA VAL A 28 -8.16 4.98 5.02
C VAL A 28 -8.50 6.04 3.99
N GLU A 29 -8.58 7.30 4.39
CA GLU A 29 -8.96 8.42 3.51
C GLU A 29 -7.83 9.46 3.46
N VAL A 30 -7.71 10.17 2.34
CA VAL A 30 -6.83 11.35 2.28
C VAL A 30 -7.29 12.37 3.32
N GLY A 31 -6.31 12.93 4.02
CA GLY A 31 -6.53 13.83 5.14
C GLY A 31 -6.69 13.14 6.49
N ASP A 32 -6.78 11.80 6.54
CA ASP A 32 -6.74 11.09 7.83
C ASP A 32 -5.43 11.41 8.54
N TRP A 33 -5.53 11.82 9.80
CA TRP A 33 -4.37 12.17 10.61
C TRP A 33 -4.32 11.34 11.89
N GLY A 34 -3.11 11.21 12.44
CA GLY A 34 -2.92 10.48 13.69
C GLY A 34 -1.46 10.14 13.96
N ARG A 35 -1.22 8.97 14.56
CA ARG A 35 0.11 8.58 15.04
C ARG A 35 0.54 7.22 14.54
N ILE A 36 1.84 7.08 14.33
CA ILE A 36 2.47 5.78 14.10
C ILE A 36 2.89 5.19 15.44
N THR A 37 2.45 3.96 15.72
CA THR A 37 2.79 3.27 16.98
C THR A 37 4.29 3.02 17.09
N LYS A 38 4.92 3.53 18.15
CA LYS A 38 6.37 3.34 18.38
C LYS A 38 6.73 1.94 18.91
N GLY A 39 5.76 1.20 19.45
CA GLY A 39 5.95 -0.08 20.16
C GLY A 39 6.77 0.12 21.44
N ARG A 40 6.24 -0.21 22.62
CA ARG A 40 7.05 -0.22 23.85
C ARG A 40 7.71 -1.59 24.02
N PRO A 41 8.99 -1.68 24.43
CA PRO A 41 9.52 -2.91 24.97
C PRO A 41 8.83 -3.14 26.32
N GLY A 42 7.86 -4.06 26.36
CA GLY A 42 7.17 -4.49 27.57
C GLY A 42 7.17 -6.02 27.65
N LEU A 43 6.88 -6.55 28.85
CA LEU A 43 6.63 -7.98 29.05
C LEU A 43 5.64 -8.51 27.99
N ALA A 44 5.83 -9.76 27.58
CA ALA A 44 5.27 -10.36 26.36
C ALA A 44 3.76 -10.12 26.12
N PHE A 45 3.00 -9.86 27.17
CA PHE A 45 1.54 -9.62 27.17
C PHE A 45 1.11 -8.16 26.85
N TRP A 46 2.03 -7.18 26.81
CA TRP A 46 1.74 -5.76 26.44
C TRP A 46 2.50 -5.27 25.20
N ARG A 47 3.03 -6.15 24.36
CA ARG A 47 3.70 -5.76 23.11
C ARG A 47 2.67 -5.20 22.12
N ARG A 48 2.48 -3.88 22.13
CA ARG A 48 1.76 -3.18 21.05
C ARG A 48 2.49 -3.39 19.74
N LYS A 49 1.75 -3.69 18.67
CA LYS A 49 2.28 -3.69 17.30
C LYS A 49 2.97 -2.36 17.05
N ARG A 50 4.18 -2.42 16.47
CA ARG A 50 4.98 -1.24 16.12
C ARG A 50 4.68 -0.90 14.66
N GLY A 51 4.63 0.38 14.34
CA GLY A 51 4.47 0.96 13.00
C GLY A 51 3.10 0.82 12.34
N THR A 52 2.08 0.43 13.09
CA THR A 52 0.68 0.59 12.66
C THR A 52 0.28 2.06 12.78
N PHE A 53 -0.36 2.60 11.74
CA PHE A 53 -1.00 3.92 11.75
C PHE A 53 -2.30 3.86 12.55
N LEU A 54 -2.45 4.77 13.51
CA LEU A 54 -3.66 4.93 14.30
C LEU A 54 -4.31 6.26 13.93
N LYS A 55 -5.47 6.17 13.25
CA LYS A 55 -6.31 7.33 12.92
C LYS A 55 -6.85 7.97 14.20
N GLU A 56 -6.68 9.28 14.30
CA GLU A 56 -7.20 10.12 15.38
C GLU A 56 -8.27 11.11 14.86
N GLY A 57 -8.22 11.48 13.58
CA GLY A 57 -9.24 12.30 12.93
C GLY A 57 -9.04 12.41 11.41
N ASN A 58 -9.68 13.38 10.78
CA ASN A 58 -9.49 13.72 9.37
C ASN A 58 -9.56 15.24 9.16
N ILE A 59 -8.55 15.84 8.51
CA ILE A 59 -8.41 17.29 8.41
C ILE A 59 -9.60 17.97 7.72
N TYR A 60 -10.30 17.27 6.81
CA TYR A 60 -11.48 17.78 6.12
C TYR A 60 -12.75 17.65 6.96
N LYS A 61 -12.82 16.65 7.84
CA LYS A 61 -13.97 16.42 8.73
C LYS A 61 -13.88 17.27 10.01
N ASP A 62 -12.67 17.62 10.43
CA ASP A 62 -12.41 18.34 11.67
C ASP A 62 -12.28 19.87 11.47
N GLY A 63 -12.58 20.38 10.27
CA GLY A 63 -12.51 21.82 9.93
C GLY A 63 -11.09 22.39 9.80
N LYS A 64 -10.05 21.57 9.96
CA LYS A 64 -8.65 22.00 9.83
C LYS A 64 -8.30 22.39 8.40
N ALA A 65 -8.77 21.64 7.42
CA ALA A 65 -8.53 21.95 6.01
C ALA A 65 -9.12 23.31 5.62
N GLU A 66 -10.34 23.63 6.07
CA GLU A 66 -10.98 24.92 5.84
C GLU A 66 -10.19 26.07 6.51
N LYS A 67 -9.82 25.89 7.78
CA LYS A 67 -9.03 26.86 8.55
C LYS A 67 -7.71 27.23 7.86
N TYR A 68 -7.05 26.24 7.24
CA TYR A 68 -5.74 26.38 6.60
C TYR A 68 -5.82 26.35 5.07
N GLY A 69 -6.98 26.66 4.47
CA GLY A 69 -7.13 26.77 3.01
C GLY A 69 -6.62 25.56 2.20
N ILE A 70 -6.69 24.35 2.76
CA ILE A 70 -6.19 23.13 2.13
C ILE A 70 -7.24 22.65 1.11
N PRO A 71 -6.89 22.49 -0.17
CA PRO A 71 -7.83 22.09 -1.20
C PRO A 71 -8.35 20.66 -0.97
N PRO A 72 -9.54 20.33 -1.48
CA PRO A 72 -10.06 18.97 -1.43
C PRO A 72 -9.16 18.00 -2.21
N PRO A 73 -9.14 16.70 -1.86
CA PRO A 73 -8.35 15.71 -2.58
C PRO A 73 -8.82 15.55 -4.03
N GLN A 74 -7.87 15.32 -4.94
CA GLN A 74 -8.14 15.00 -6.34
C GLN A 74 -8.14 13.48 -6.55
N GLU A 75 -9.06 12.99 -7.40
CA GLU A 75 -9.07 11.58 -7.82
C GLU A 75 -8.39 11.44 -9.19
N HIS A 76 -7.48 10.48 -9.28
CA HIS A 76 -6.81 10.08 -10.52
C HIS A 76 -7.17 8.64 -10.87
N GLY A 77 -7.39 8.39 -12.17
CA GLY A 77 -7.75 7.07 -12.69
C GLY A 77 -9.22 6.68 -12.45
N GLY A 78 -10.07 7.61 -12.02
CA GLY A 78 -11.50 7.38 -11.77
C GLY A 78 -12.21 6.68 -12.94
N ASP A 79 -11.84 7.04 -14.16
CA ASP A 79 -12.41 6.52 -15.40
C ASP A 79 -11.79 5.19 -15.88
N ALA A 80 -10.73 4.71 -15.22
CA ALA A 80 -10.09 3.45 -15.59
C ALA A 80 -11.00 2.27 -15.21
N SER A 81 -11.66 1.71 -16.23
CA SER A 81 -12.54 0.54 -16.10
C SER A 81 -11.77 -0.78 -16.02
N GLU A 82 -10.51 -0.79 -16.44
CA GLU A 82 -9.64 -1.96 -16.56
C GLU A 82 -8.20 -1.61 -16.14
N GLY A 83 -7.42 -2.64 -15.78
CA GLY A 83 -6.00 -2.52 -15.44
C GLY A 83 -5.66 -2.99 -14.03
N GLU A 84 -4.41 -3.41 -13.87
CA GLU A 84 -3.84 -3.87 -12.61
C GLU A 84 -2.54 -3.14 -12.27
N THR A 85 -2.45 -2.71 -11.01
CA THR A 85 -1.23 -2.13 -10.44
C THR A 85 -0.52 -3.21 -9.63
N TRP A 86 0.72 -3.53 -10.00
CA TRP A 86 1.57 -4.48 -9.30
C TRP A 86 2.65 -3.74 -8.52
N ILE A 87 2.80 -4.07 -7.24
CA ILE A 87 3.90 -3.62 -6.40
C ILE A 87 4.54 -4.85 -5.78
N SER A 88 5.85 -4.95 -5.94
CA SER A 88 6.61 -6.07 -5.38
C SER A 88 7.83 -5.54 -4.64
N SER A 89 8.29 -6.31 -3.66
CA SER A 89 9.49 -5.98 -2.90
C SER A 89 10.73 -5.92 -3.79
N GLN A 90 11.74 -5.13 -3.43
CA GLN A 90 12.93 -4.89 -4.28
C GLN A 90 13.72 -6.15 -4.67
N ASN A 91 13.63 -7.21 -3.86
CA ASN A 91 14.23 -8.52 -4.13
C ASN A 91 13.39 -9.40 -5.08
N ALA A 92 12.25 -8.93 -5.58
CA ALA A 92 11.37 -9.66 -6.48
C ALA A 92 11.75 -9.37 -7.93
N HIS A 93 12.04 -10.42 -8.68
CA HIS A 93 12.25 -10.34 -10.12
C HIS A 93 11.07 -10.98 -10.83
N GLN A 94 10.39 -10.20 -11.68
CA GLN A 94 9.35 -10.74 -12.53
C GLN A 94 9.97 -11.74 -13.50
N ILE A 95 9.36 -12.91 -13.63
CA ILE A 95 9.79 -13.97 -14.52
C ILE A 95 8.61 -14.46 -15.36
N ASP A 96 8.93 -15.16 -16.45
CA ASP A 96 7.88 -15.79 -17.24
C ASP A 96 7.14 -16.84 -16.39
N VAL A 97 5.82 -16.80 -16.47
CA VAL A 97 4.91 -17.74 -15.83
C VAL A 97 5.26 -19.17 -16.25
N SER A 98 5.69 -19.40 -17.48
CA SER A 98 6.11 -20.71 -17.99
C SER A 98 7.26 -21.34 -17.18
N VAL A 99 8.18 -20.51 -16.66
CA VAL A 99 9.40 -20.92 -15.96
C VAL A 99 9.14 -21.36 -14.51
N THR A 100 8.03 -20.92 -13.90
CA THR A 100 7.70 -21.26 -12.51
C THR A 100 7.11 -22.65 -12.29
N GLY A 101 7.10 -23.50 -13.31
CA GLY A 101 6.40 -24.80 -13.25
C GLY A 101 4.88 -24.64 -13.15
N VAL A 102 4.34 -23.45 -13.46
CA VAL A 102 2.89 -23.17 -13.49
C VAL A 102 2.13 -24.05 -14.49
N GLY A 103 2.83 -24.70 -15.42
CA GLY A 103 2.27 -25.80 -16.22
C GLY A 103 1.71 -26.97 -15.37
N GLN A 104 2.07 -27.06 -14.09
CA GLN A 104 1.53 -28.03 -13.13
C GLN A 104 0.30 -27.52 -12.36
N THR A 105 -0.08 -26.24 -12.50
CA THR A 105 -1.31 -25.67 -11.93
C THR A 105 -2.22 -25.21 -13.07
N PRO A 106 -3.03 -26.10 -13.67
CA PRO A 106 -3.85 -25.80 -14.85
C PRO A 106 -4.72 -24.53 -14.74
N VAL A 107 -5.15 -24.21 -13.51
CA VAL A 107 -6.01 -23.06 -13.22
C VAL A 107 -5.31 -21.72 -13.48
N LEU A 108 -3.98 -21.62 -13.28
CA LEU A 108 -3.22 -20.39 -13.54
C LEU A 108 -2.98 -20.16 -15.04
N ALA A 109 -2.94 -21.22 -15.85
CA ALA A 109 -2.83 -21.08 -17.30
C ALA A 109 -4.02 -20.32 -17.89
N GLN A 110 -5.22 -20.51 -17.29
CA GLN A 110 -6.49 -19.95 -17.72
C GLN A 110 -6.80 -18.56 -17.12
N CYS A 111 -5.93 -18.02 -16.26
CA CYS A 111 -6.13 -16.70 -15.67
C CYS A 111 -5.95 -15.59 -16.72
N SER A 112 -6.87 -14.61 -16.71
CA SER A 112 -6.80 -13.42 -17.58
C SER A 112 -5.68 -12.47 -17.15
N VAL A 113 -5.50 -12.34 -15.84
CA VAL A 113 -4.41 -11.59 -15.22
C VAL A 113 -3.50 -12.58 -14.53
N LYS A 114 -2.20 -12.55 -14.81
CA LYS A 114 -1.22 -13.37 -14.10
C LYS A 114 0.19 -12.77 -14.16
N SER A 115 0.91 -12.88 -13.05
CA SER A 115 2.32 -12.53 -12.97
C SER A 115 3.06 -13.53 -12.10
N ALA A 116 4.33 -13.75 -12.41
CA ALA A 116 5.21 -14.63 -11.67
C ALA A 116 6.47 -13.88 -11.21
N PHE A 117 6.90 -14.18 -10.00
CA PHE A 117 8.01 -13.54 -9.31
C PHE A 117 8.96 -14.59 -8.77
N LYS A 118 10.26 -14.35 -8.90
CA LYS A 118 11.32 -15.07 -8.19
C LYS A 118 11.99 -14.11 -7.23
N PHE A 119 12.05 -14.48 -5.96
CA PHE A 119 12.72 -13.68 -4.94
C PHE A 119 14.19 -14.05 -4.88
N SER A 120 15.10 -13.07 -4.88
CA SER A 120 16.55 -13.30 -4.93
C SER A 120 17.19 -13.55 -3.57
N SER A 121 16.56 -13.09 -2.49
CA SER A 121 17.04 -13.25 -1.12
C SER A 121 15.92 -13.01 -0.12
N GLY A 122 15.97 -13.64 1.07
CA GLY A 122 14.99 -13.38 2.14
C GLY A 122 13.52 -13.57 1.71
N ARG A 123 12.60 -13.12 2.56
CA ARG A 123 11.16 -13.16 2.24
C ARG A 123 10.81 -12.05 1.26
N GLY A 124 9.81 -12.31 0.43
CA GLY A 124 9.30 -11.40 -0.58
C GLY A 124 7.87 -10.96 -0.30
N ALA A 125 7.50 -9.79 -0.82
CA ALA A 125 6.15 -9.27 -0.74
C ALA A 125 5.63 -8.87 -2.13
N VAL A 126 4.34 -9.11 -2.37
CA VAL A 126 3.64 -8.68 -3.59
C VAL A 126 2.27 -8.16 -3.21
N LEU A 127 1.88 -7.05 -3.82
CA LEU A 127 0.55 -6.48 -3.80
C LEU A 127 0.09 -6.31 -5.26
N VAL A 128 -1.10 -6.79 -5.58
CA VAL A 128 -1.80 -6.49 -6.83
C VAL A 128 -3.14 -5.85 -6.52
N MET A 129 -3.48 -4.81 -7.28
CA MET A 129 -4.69 -4.01 -7.15
C MET A 129 -5.37 -3.94 -8.52
N GLN A 130 -6.66 -4.23 -8.59
CA GLN A 130 -7.43 -4.19 -9.82
C GLN A 130 -8.42 -3.03 -9.81
N LYS A 131 -8.46 -2.28 -10.94
CA LYS A 131 -9.21 -1.01 -11.08
C LYS A 131 -8.81 -0.02 -9.97
N ASP A 132 -7.51 0.18 -9.82
CA ASP A 132 -6.91 1.08 -8.85
C ASP A 132 -7.23 2.55 -9.19
N THR A 133 -7.60 3.34 -8.17
CA THR A 133 -7.69 4.79 -8.24
C THR A 133 -6.89 5.42 -7.13
N ILE A 134 -6.34 6.58 -7.42
CA ILE A 134 -5.42 7.26 -6.52
C ILE A 134 -6.08 8.57 -6.12
N PHE A 135 -6.36 8.73 -4.83
CA PHE A 135 -6.74 10.01 -4.25
C PHE A 135 -5.49 10.67 -3.71
N THR A 136 -5.23 11.92 -4.09
CA THR A 136 -4.07 12.70 -3.67
C THR A 136 -4.48 14.08 -3.18
N LEU A 137 -3.64 14.64 -2.33
CA LEU A 137 -3.69 16.05 -1.99
C LEU A 137 -2.70 16.82 -2.87
N ASP A 138 -3.23 17.76 -3.64
CA ASP A 138 -2.50 18.55 -4.65
C ASP A 138 -2.87 20.05 -4.49
N PRO A 139 -1.89 20.97 -4.36
CA PRO A 139 -0.44 20.72 -4.34
C PRO A 139 0.02 20.10 -3.01
N PRO A 140 1.04 19.24 -3.03
CA PRO A 140 1.51 18.52 -1.84
C PRO A 140 2.10 19.44 -0.76
N GLY A 141 2.50 20.67 -1.13
CA GLY A 141 2.94 21.71 -0.20
C GLY A 141 1.83 22.32 0.65
N SER A 142 0.55 22.12 0.32
CA SER A 142 -0.56 22.73 1.06
C SER A 142 -0.71 22.21 2.50
N LEU A 143 -0.20 21.00 2.79
CA LEU A 143 -0.15 20.48 4.17
C LEU A 143 0.82 21.23 5.08
N ARG A 144 1.73 22.07 4.55
CA ARG A 144 2.67 22.85 5.38
C ARG A 144 1.96 23.80 6.33
N GLN A 145 0.79 24.31 5.96
CA GLN A 145 0.02 25.20 6.81
C GLN A 145 -0.40 24.52 8.14
N LEU A 146 -0.46 23.18 8.17
CA LEU A 146 -0.73 22.43 9.40
C LEU A 146 0.42 22.47 10.42
N LEU A 147 1.63 22.91 10.03
CA LEU A 147 2.72 23.14 10.99
C LEU A 147 2.38 24.27 11.98
N GLU A 148 1.51 25.20 11.59
CA GLU A 148 1.00 26.27 12.45
C GLU A 148 -0.05 25.76 13.46
N ASP A 149 -0.57 24.54 13.30
CA ASP A 149 -1.48 23.91 14.25
C ASP A 149 -0.70 23.13 15.31
N GLU A 150 -0.61 23.67 16.52
CA GLU A 150 0.08 23.00 17.64
C GLU A 150 -0.48 21.60 17.93
N SER A 151 -1.78 21.37 17.69
CA SER A 151 -2.39 20.06 17.91
C SER A 151 -1.93 19.00 16.91
N MET A 152 -1.35 19.40 15.77
CA MET A 152 -0.87 18.52 14.71
C MET A 152 0.62 18.17 14.84
N ARG A 153 1.34 18.80 15.78
CA ARG A 153 2.79 18.60 15.94
C ARG A 153 3.15 17.15 16.24
N GLY A 154 4.08 16.60 15.46
CA GLY A 154 4.55 15.23 15.61
C GLY A 154 3.54 14.16 15.17
N LEU A 155 2.45 14.56 14.51
CA LEU A 155 1.49 13.67 13.87
C LEU A 155 1.87 13.40 12.42
N VAL A 156 1.16 12.48 11.80
CA VAL A 156 1.25 12.19 10.37
C VAL A 156 -0.11 12.39 9.71
N VAL A 157 -0.11 12.71 8.43
CA VAL A 157 -1.31 12.88 7.60
C VAL A 157 -1.23 11.97 6.39
N VAL A 158 -2.32 11.33 6.04
CA VAL A 158 -2.47 10.58 4.80
C VAL A 158 -2.60 11.57 3.64
N SER A 159 -1.57 11.67 2.80
CA SER A 159 -1.55 12.58 1.64
C SER A 159 -2.02 11.91 0.35
N GLU A 160 -1.96 10.59 0.28
CA GLU A 160 -2.34 9.81 -0.89
C GLU A 160 -2.91 8.45 -0.47
N VAL A 161 -3.95 7.98 -1.16
CA VAL A 161 -4.59 6.68 -0.93
C VAL A 161 -4.89 6.00 -2.26
N HIS A 162 -4.49 4.74 -2.38
CA HIS A 162 -4.95 3.84 -3.44
C HIS A 162 -6.26 3.17 -3.01
N ARG A 163 -7.25 3.18 -3.91
CA ARG A 163 -8.54 2.52 -3.78
C ARG A 163 -8.73 1.54 -4.91
N CYS A 164 -9.11 0.31 -4.60
CA CYS A 164 -9.31 -0.70 -5.63
C CYS A 164 -10.57 -1.52 -5.40
N SER A 165 -11.06 -2.13 -6.48
CA SER A 165 -12.22 -3.03 -6.46
C SER A 165 -11.87 -4.44 -5.98
N SER A 166 -10.59 -4.79 -6.07
CA SER A 166 -10.11 -6.15 -5.89
C SER A 166 -8.60 -6.11 -5.64
N TYR A 167 -8.12 -6.95 -4.73
CA TYR A 167 -6.70 -7.04 -4.40
C TYR A 167 -6.26 -8.46 -4.07
N ALA A 168 -4.97 -8.70 -4.25
CA ALA A 168 -4.28 -9.83 -3.64
C ALA A 168 -2.98 -9.35 -3.01
N ARG A 169 -2.72 -9.76 -1.77
CA ARG A 169 -1.43 -9.55 -1.11
C ARG A 169 -0.79 -10.86 -0.73
N LEU A 170 0.52 -10.91 -0.88
CA LEU A 170 1.36 -12.05 -0.55
C LEU A 170 2.58 -11.59 0.25
N LEU A 171 2.89 -12.35 1.29
CA LEU A 171 4.20 -12.38 1.94
C LEU A 171 4.69 -13.82 1.94
N THR A 172 5.80 -14.12 1.28
CA THR A 172 6.33 -15.50 1.16
C THR A 172 6.67 -16.08 2.53
N ALA A 173 6.76 -17.41 2.65
CA ALA A 173 7.18 -18.05 3.91
C ALA A 173 8.70 -18.07 4.05
N GLY A 174 9.38 -18.52 3.00
CA GLY A 174 10.82 -18.69 2.96
C GLY A 174 11.52 -17.74 1.98
N ALA A 175 12.83 -17.94 1.91
CA ALA A 175 13.69 -17.29 0.94
C ALA A 175 13.73 -18.02 -0.39
N ASN A 176 14.02 -17.29 -1.47
CA ASN A 176 14.25 -17.83 -2.81
C ASN A 176 13.04 -18.58 -3.41
N GLU A 177 11.83 -18.26 -2.95
CA GLU A 177 10.61 -18.83 -3.51
C GLU A 177 10.33 -18.25 -4.90
N SER A 178 9.70 -19.05 -5.76
CA SER A 178 9.09 -18.59 -7.00
C SER A 178 7.58 -18.68 -6.86
N VAL A 179 6.88 -17.57 -7.07
CA VAL A 179 5.44 -17.50 -6.87
C VAL A 179 4.76 -16.90 -8.09
N ALA A 180 3.66 -17.51 -8.52
CA ALA A 180 2.74 -16.98 -9.50
C ALA A 180 1.42 -16.62 -8.82
N ILE A 181 0.88 -15.45 -9.15
CA ILE A 181 -0.44 -14.96 -8.72
C ILE A 181 -1.25 -14.70 -9.99
N GLY A 182 -2.52 -15.09 -9.99
CA GLY A 182 -3.42 -14.81 -11.11
C GLY A 182 -4.87 -14.65 -10.70
N LEU A 183 -5.66 -14.01 -11.56
CA LEU A 183 -7.10 -13.85 -11.42
C LEU A 183 -7.81 -14.89 -12.28
N SER A 184 -8.42 -15.87 -11.63
CA SER A 184 -9.17 -16.94 -12.27
C SER A 184 -10.64 -16.56 -12.36
N VAL A 185 -11.28 -16.92 -13.48
CA VAL A 185 -12.72 -16.86 -13.69
C VAL A 185 -13.18 -18.29 -13.96
N SER A 186 -13.88 -18.91 -13.02
CA SER A 186 -14.49 -20.22 -13.28
C SER A 186 -15.90 -20.03 -13.84
N SER A 187 -16.09 -20.44 -15.10
CA SER A 187 -17.43 -20.53 -15.69
C SER A 187 -18.23 -21.63 -15.01
N PRO A 188 -19.52 -21.42 -14.70
CA PRO A 188 -20.35 -22.48 -14.16
C PRO A 188 -20.55 -23.59 -15.19
N ILE A 189 -20.47 -24.84 -14.72
CA ILE A 189 -20.85 -26.01 -15.51
C ILE A 189 -22.35 -25.89 -15.82
N SER A 190 -22.69 -25.95 -17.11
CA SER A 190 -23.93 -25.47 -17.75
C SER A 190 -25.24 -26.18 -17.39
N THR A 191 -25.45 -26.62 -16.14
CA THR A 191 -26.57 -27.50 -15.76
C THR A 191 -27.58 -26.93 -14.77
N ALA A 192 -27.44 -25.67 -14.33
CA ALA A 192 -28.47 -25.00 -13.52
C ALA A 192 -28.57 -23.50 -13.84
N ALA A 193 -29.79 -23.00 -13.93
CA ALA A 193 -30.10 -21.60 -14.22
C ALA A 193 -29.50 -20.66 -13.17
N SER A 194 -28.89 -19.56 -13.65
CA SER A 194 -28.24 -18.50 -12.86
C SER A 194 -27.12 -18.98 -11.94
N ALA A 195 -25.98 -19.30 -12.55
CA ALA A 195 -24.73 -19.37 -11.81
C ALA A 195 -23.84 -18.22 -12.26
N ASP A 196 -23.55 -17.30 -11.34
CA ASP A 196 -22.55 -16.25 -11.56
C ASP A 196 -21.17 -16.90 -11.68
N ALA A 197 -20.36 -16.44 -12.63
CA ALA A 197 -18.97 -16.86 -12.74
C ALA A 197 -18.22 -16.48 -11.45
N GLU A 198 -17.59 -17.45 -10.79
CA GLU A 198 -16.79 -17.19 -9.59
C GLU A 198 -15.43 -16.64 -10.03
N VAL A 199 -15.17 -15.38 -9.70
CA VAL A 199 -13.88 -14.72 -9.92
C VAL A 199 -13.06 -14.82 -8.64
N LYS A 200 -11.80 -15.26 -8.73
CA LYS A 200 -10.93 -15.47 -7.57
C LYS A 200 -9.44 -15.25 -7.87
N TRP A 201 -8.76 -14.54 -6.98
CA TRP A 201 -7.29 -14.53 -6.96
C TRP A 201 -6.74 -15.86 -6.47
N ILE A 202 -5.84 -16.44 -7.26
CA ILE A 202 -5.18 -17.71 -6.99
C ILE A 202 -3.66 -17.55 -7.02
N ARG A 203 -2.97 -18.52 -6.41
CA ARG A 203 -1.51 -18.59 -6.36
C ARG A 203 -1.03 -20.03 -6.52
N ASN A 204 0.20 -20.22 -6.99
CA ASN A 204 0.80 -21.56 -7.11
C ASN A 204 1.40 -22.09 -5.80
N THR A 205 1.68 -21.22 -4.82
CA THR A 205 2.25 -21.62 -3.52
C THR A 205 1.17 -21.76 -2.44
N ASN A 206 1.31 -22.80 -1.61
CA ASN A 206 0.48 -23.00 -0.42
C ASN A 206 1.09 -22.40 0.86
N THR A 207 2.34 -21.94 0.80
CA THR A 207 3.04 -21.34 1.94
C THR A 207 2.91 -19.81 1.94
N GLY A 208 3.33 -19.18 3.03
CA GLY A 208 3.29 -17.73 3.19
C GLY A 208 1.91 -17.18 3.55
N ASN A 209 1.86 -15.88 3.81
CA ASN A 209 0.62 -15.19 4.15
C ASN A 209 0.01 -14.58 2.89
N PHE A 210 -1.16 -15.08 2.48
CA PHE A 210 -1.90 -14.57 1.35
C PHE A 210 -3.31 -14.17 1.77
N LYS A 211 -3.72 -12.98 1.36
CA LYS A 211 -5.08 -12.47 1.56
C LYS A 211 -5.52 -11.84 0.24
N SER A 212 -6.74 -12.15 -0.17
CA SER A 212 -7.33 -11.56 -1.36
C SER A 212 -8.81 -11.29 -1.15
N ARG A 213 -9.32 -10.29 -1.86
CA ARG A 213 -10.73 -9.93 -1.92
C ARG A 213 -11.09 -9.41 -3.29
N ILE A 214 -12.34 -9.64 -3.67
CA ILE A 214 -12.95 -9.12 -4.89
C ILE A 214 -14.30 -8.56 -4.49
N ASN A 215 -14.54 -7.30 -4.80
CA ASN A 215 -15.84 -6.70 -4.66
C ASN A 215 -16.68 -7.00 -5.90
N LYS A 216 -17.71 -7.83 -5.76
CA LYS A 216 -18.58 -8.25 -6.87
C LYS A 216 -19.36 -7.09 -7.50
N SER A 217 -19.60 -6.01 -6.75
CA SER A 217 -20.22 -4.79 -7.29
C SER A 217 -19.30 -4.00 -8.21
N GLY A 218 -17.98 -4.28 -8.18
CA GLY A 218 -16.97 -3.48 -8.86
C GLY A 218 -16.59 -2.19 -8.14
N GLU A 219 -17.24 -1.84 -7.02
CA GLU A 219 -16.94 -0.63 -6.28
C GLU A 219 -15.54 -0.68 -5.63
N ARG A 220 -14.83 0.46 -5.67
CA ARG A 220 -13.47 0.61 -5.14
C ARG A 220 -13.47 0.85 -3.63
N GLN A 221 -13.70 -0.22 -2.87
CA GLN A 221 -13.89 -0.19 -1.41
C GLN A 221 -12.70 -0.73 -0.61
N TYR A 222 -11.61 -1.13 -1.27
CA TYR A 222 -10.40 -1.58 -0.57
C TYR A 222 -9.30 -0.53 -0.64
N TYR A 223 -8.53 -0.42 0.45
CA TYR A 223 -7.51 0.60 0.72
C TYR A 223 -6.14 -0.02 0.96
N PRO A 224 -5.53 -0.65 -0.07
CA PRO A 224 -4.34 -1.48 0.10
C PRO A 224 -3.03 -0.73 0.27
N LEU A 225 -2.96 0.55 -0.10
CA LEU A 225 -1.72 1.32 -0.09
C LEU A 225 -2.02 2.81 0.15
N PHE A 226 -1.21 3.47 0.98
CA PHE A 226 -1.36 4.88 1.27
C PHE A 226 -0.03 5.56 1.59
N ARG A 227 0.08 6.86 1.36
CA ARG A 227 1.26 7.67 1.68
C ARG A 227 0.99 8.48 2.94
N LEU A 228 1.95 8.47 3.85
CA LEU A 228 1.92 9.29 5.06
C LEU A 228 3.00 10.37 4.94
N VAL A 229 2.65 11.60 5.27
CA VAL A 229 3.62 12.69 5.44
C VAL A 229 3.71 13.08 6.91
N SER A 230 4.89 13.52 7.32
CA SER A 230 5.19 13.89 8.70
C SER A 230 4.98 15.38 8.95
N ILE A 231 4.20 15.72 9.97
CA ILE A 231 4.07 17.10 10.47
C ILE A 231 5.18 17.32 11.52
N LYS A 232 6.40 17.55 11.05
CA LYS A 232 7.56 17.91 11.87
C LYS A 232 8.23 19.17 11.31
N GLU A 233 8.81 19.97 12.20
CA GLU A 233 9.51 21.22 11.85
C GLU A 233 10.94 20.99 11.30
N GLU A 234 11.42 19.74 11.23
CA GLU A 234 12.82 19.45 10.88
C GLU A 234 13.09 19.57 9.36
N ASP A 235 14.20 20.24 9.06
CA ASP A 235 14.81 20.58 7.76
C ASP A 235 14.12 21.62 6.88
N VAL A 236 13.94 22.81 7.46
CA VAL A 236 13.90 24.06 6.70
C VAL A 236 15.32 24.37 6.21
N SER A 237 15.75 23.77 5.09
CA SER A 237 16.80 24.40 4.29
C SER A 237 16.19 25.68 3.70
N THR A 238 16.49 26.81 4.35
CA THR A 238 16.19 28.16 3.87
C THR A 238 17.03 28.45 2.63
N GLY A 239 16.73 27.78 1.52
CA GLY A 239 17.18 28.15 0.20
C GLY A 239 16.25 29.22 -0.34
N LEU A 240 16.62 30.48 -0.18
CA LEU A 240 16.01 31.63 -0.85
C LEU A 240 15.96 31.38 -2.37
N ARG A 241 14.82 30.92 -2.88
CA ARG A 241 14.55 30.93 -4.33
C ARG A 241 13.05 30.90 -4.61
N GLY A 242 12.52 32.05 -5.02
CA GLY A 242 11.33 32.16 -5.87
C GLY A 242 9.98 31.83 -5.23
N GLU A 243 9.04 32.75 -5.37
CA GLU A 243 7.67 32.75 -4.88
C GLU A 243 6.73 31.72 -5.55
N LEU A 244 7.18 30.52 -5.94
CA LEU A 244 6.32 29.63 -6.73
C LEU A 244 6.17 28.16 -6.32
N ASP A 245 6.92 27.59 -5.40
CA ASP A 245 6.62 26.21 -4.95
C ASP A 245 6.94 26.02 -3.47
N ILE A 246 5.90 25.99 -2.63
CA ILE A 246 6.02 25.53 -1.25
C ILE A 246 6.40 24.04 -1.30
N PRO A 247 7.59 23.62 -0.83
CA PRO A 247 8.00 22.25 -0.98
C PRO A 247 7.07 21.30 -0.20
N PRO A 248 6.94 20.03 -0.60
CA PRO A 248 6.13 19.08 0.15
C PRO A 248 6.68 18.85 1.56
N LEU A 249 5.83 18.33 2.45
CA LEU A 249 6.29 17.75 3.71
C LEU A 249 6.99 16.41 3.46
N PRO A 250 7.99 16.03 4.29
CA PRO A 250 8.68 14.77 4.13
C PRO A 250 7.77 13.57 4.39
N ASP A 251 8.05 12.46 3.71
CA ASP A 251 7.35 11.20 3.95
C ASP A 251 7.61 10.70 5.37
N ALA A 252 6.56 10.23 6.03
CA ALA A 252 6.69 9.63 7.34
C ALA A 252 7.37 8.26 7.20
N MET A 253 8.60 8.12 7.69
CA MET A 253 9.30 6.84 7.65
C MET A 253 8.75 5.84 8.68
N PRO A 254 8.69 4.53 8.35
CA PRO A 254 8.33 3.52 9.33
C PRO A 254 9.29 3.59 10.53
N PRO A 255 8.80 3.40 11.76
CA PRO A 255 9.55 3.70 12.98
C PRO A 255 10.74 2.76 13.22
N TRP A 256 10.94 1.78 12.35
CA TRP A 256 12.04 0.83 12.38
C TRP A 256 13.03 1.01 11.23
N MET A 257 12.76 1.90 10.28
CA MET A 257 13.74 2.32 9.28
C MET A 257 14.54 3.49 9.83
N THR A 258 15.85 3.48 9.58
CA THR A 258 16.70 4.64 9.77
C THR A 258 16.79 5.45 8.47
N GLU A 259 17.14 6.73 8.54
CA GLU A 259 17.26 7.59 7.35
C GLU A 259 18.25 7.03 6.31
N ASN A 260 19.32 6.38 6.76
CA ASN A 260 20.28 5.69 5.89
C ASN A 260 19.66 4.50 5.12
N ASP A 261 18.66 3.82 5.68
CA ASP A 261 17.98 2.72 4.99
C ASP A 261 17.13 3.20 3.80
N ALA A 262 16.80 4.50 3.75
CA ALA A 262 15.98 5.09 2.71
C ALA A 262 16.80 5.69 1.55
N SER A 263 18.03 6.15 1.81
CA SER A 263 18.94 6.73 0.80
C SER A 263 19.54 5.68 -0.14
N ASP A 264 19.78 4.46 0.35
CA ASP A 264 20.37 3.38 -0.47
C ASP A 264 19.46 2.91 -1.62
N SER A 265 18.19 3.33 -1.63
CA SER A 265 17.25 3.08 -2.73
C SER A 265 17.29 4.12 -3.86
N GLN A 266 18.11 5.16 -3.76
CA GLN A 266 18.31 6.19 -4.80
C GLN A 266 19.61 6.03 -5.60
N ALA A 267 20.50 5.11 -5.22
CA ALA A 267 21.82 4.99 -5.85
C ALA A 267 21.85 4.18 -7.16
N ASP A 268 20.75 3.49 -7.53
CA ASP A 268 20.71 2.56 -8.68
C ASP A 268 19.58 2.85 -9.70
N ALA A 269 19.15 4.12 -9.84
CA ALA A 269 18.21 4.55 -10.88
C ALA A 269 18.91 5.27 -12.03
#